data_AF-A0A2S0WNT3-F1
#
_entry.id   AF-A0A2S0WNT3-F1
#
_cell.length_a   1.000
_cell.length_b   1.000
_cell.length_c   1.000
_cell.angle_alpha   90.00
_cell.angle_beta   90.00
_cell.angle_gamma   90.00
#
_symmetry.space_group_name_H-M   'P 1'
#
loop_
_entity.id
_entity.type
_entity.pdbx_description
1 polymer ?
#
loop_
_entity_poly.entity_id
_entity_poly.type
_entity_poly.pdbx_seq_one_letter_code
_entity_poly.pdbx_strand_id
1 'polypeptide(L)'
;MPDHQVVRGVRTGGRSARVREAVLNAAFSELVESGYAGLSVESVATRAQVNKTTIYRRWSTLDNLLVDALTTWSDDVPAVDTGSIESDLLALGGHLGRIFNYGPGRQVAAFVLTAGLEGGELREAARRYFDHQTERVLPTVERAIARGEIPADCDPLALLDTFRAPLAYRLVTAGEPVDADLIARATGITLAAARAGLLST
;
A
#
# COMPACT_ATOMS: atom_id res chain seq x y z
N MET A 1 -28.95 14.10 54.29
CA MET A 1 -28.48 13.26 53.17
C MET A 1 -28.71 14.02 51.87
N PRO A 2 -27.66 14.21 51.07
CA PRO A 2 -27.84 14.02 49.62
C PRO A 2 -26.66 13.35 48.89
N ASP A 3 -27.08 12.53 47.94
CA ASP A 3 -26.51 12.22 46.61
C ASP A 3 -25.06 11.75 46.43
N HIS A 4 -24.96 10.43 46.27
CA HIS A 4 -23.88 9.76 45.55
C HIS A 4 -24.00 10.06 44.05
N GLN A 5 -23.28 11.08 43.55
CA GLN A 5 -22.96 11.16 42.13
C GLN A 5 -21.92 10.09 41.78
N VAL A 6 -22.40 9.02 41.14
CA VAL A 6 -21.56 8.04 40.45
C VAL A 6 -20.97 8.72 39.21
N VAL A 7 -19.71 9.14 39.29
CA VAL A 7 -18.95 9.56 38.11
C VAL A 7 -18.73 8.32 37.25
N ARG A 8 -19.54 8.18 36.19
CA ARG A 8 -19.32 7.20 35.12
C ARG A 8 -17.94 7.45 34.52
N GLY A 9 -17.01 6.55 34.82
CA GLY A 9 -15.66 6.57 34.27
C GLY A 9 -15.68 6.64 32.74
N VAL A 10 -14.98 7.64 32.21
CA VAL A 10 -14.64 7.75 30.79
C VAL A 10 -13.89 6.47 30.40
N ARG A 11 -14.51 5.61 29.58
CA ARG A 11 -13.83 4.46 28.97
C ARG A 11 -12.85 4.99 27.94
N THR A 12 -11.68 5.39 28.40
CA THR A 12 -10.56 5.67 27.52
C THR A 12 -10.22 4.38 26.78
N GLY A 13 -10.06 4.46 25.45
CA GLY A 13 -9.50 3.37 24.65
C GLY A 13 -8.05 2.99 25.01
N GLY A 14 -7.56 3.30 26.21
CA GLY A 14 -6.15 3.44 26.55
C GLY A 14 -5.32 2.16 26.61
N ARG A 15 -5.89 1.00 26.99
CA ARG A 15 -5.14 -0.28 27.00
C ARG A 15 -5.38 -1.11 25.74
N SER A 16 -6.63 -1.16 25.25
CA SER A 16 -6.98 -1.96 24.06
C SER A 16 -6.43 -1.36 22.76
N ALA A 17 -6.36 -0.03 22.64
CA ALA A 17 -5.74 0.62 21.49
C ALA A 17 -4.21 0.44 21.50
N ARG A 18 -3.55 0.62 22.64
CA ARG A 18 -2.10 0.37 22.78
C ARG A 18 -1.72 -1.08 22.45
N VAL A 19 -2.53 -2.04 22.90
CA VAL A 19 -2.32 -3.46 22.54
C VAL A 19 -2.52 -3.69 21.05
N ARG A 20 -3.52 -3.05 20.42
CA ARG A 20 -3.70 -3.11 18.96
C ARG A 20 -2.45 -2.61 18.26
N GLU A 21 -2.04 -1.39 18.58
CA GLU A 21 -0.91 -0.70 17.97
C GLU A 21 0.38 -1.51 18.13
N ALA A 22 0.65 -2.05 19.33
CA ALA A 22 1.81 -2.92 19.56
C ALA A 22 1.78 -4.19 18.71
N VAL A 23 0.62 -4.84 18.58
CA VAL A 23 0.45 -6.06 17.78
C VAL A 23 0.57 -5.77 16.30
N LEU A 24 -0.03 -4.68 15.82
CA LEU A 24 0.15 -4.25 14.44
C LEU A 24 1.64 -3.97 14.23
N ASN A 25 2.27 -3.07 14.97
CA ASN A 25 3.69 -2.72 14.75
C ASN A 25 4.62 -3.95 14.79
N ALA A 26 4.31 -4.93 15.63
CA ALA A 26 5.00 -6.20 15.63
C ALA A 26 4.79 -6.99 14.33
N ALA A 27 3.55 -7.10 13.83
CA ALA A 27 3.25 -7.73 12.54
C ALA A 27 3.97 -7.04 11.37
N PHE A 28 4.05 -5.70 11.36
CA PHE A 28 4.84 -4.97 10.35
C PHE A 28 6.30 -5.38 10.40
N SER A 29 6.86 -5.33 11.61
CA SER A 29 8.30 -5.52 11.78
C SER A 29 8.71 -6.93 11.40
N GLU A 30 7.88 -7.93 11.76
CA GLU A 30 8.06 -9.31 11.35
C GLU A 30 7.93 -9.49 9.83
N LEU A 31 6.94 -8.84 9.19
CA LEU A 31 6.80 -8.84 7.73
C LEU A 31 8.03 -8.23 7.05
N VAL A 32 8.58 -7.16 7.62
CA VAL A 32 9.74 -6.43 7.09
C VAL A 32 11.05 -7.21 7.27
N GLU A 33 11.23 -7.86 8.42
CA GLU A 33 12.47 -8.57 8.75
C GLU A 33 12.52 -9.98 8.15
N SER A 34 11.40 -10.69 8.16
CA SER A 34 11.33 -12.12 7.82
C SER A 34 10.51 -12.41 6.56
N GLY A 35 9.88 -11.40 5.96
CA GLY A 35 8.94 -11.58 4.85
C GLY A 35 7.66 -12.29 5.27
N TYR A 36 6.73 -12.45 4.33
CA TYR A 36 5.46 -13.12 4.59
C TYR A 36 5.64 -14.59 5.02
N ALA A 37 6.59 -15.30 4.41
CA ALA A 37 6.85 -16.71 4.72
C ALA A 37 7.38 -16.95 6.15
N GLY A 38 8.05 -15.95 6.75
CA GLY A 38 8.55 -16.03 8.12
C GLY A 38 7.58 -15.50 9.18
N LEU A 39 6.44 -14.93 8.76
CA LEU A 39 5.48 -14.30 9.67
C LEU A 39 4.56 -15.35 10.33
N SER A 40 4.37 -15.24 11.64
CA SER A 40 3.46 -16.11 12.39
C SER A 40 2.81 -15.38 13.57
N VAL A 41 1.66 -15.88 14.05
CA VAL A 41 1.02 -15.32 15.27
C VAL A 41 1.95 -15.48 16.47
N GLU A 42 2.76 -16.54 16.50
CA GLU A 42 3.82 -16.81 17.47
C GLU A 42 4.86 -15.68 17.52
N SER A 43 5.45 -15.34 16.37
CA SER A 43 6.51 -14.33 16.30
C SER A 43 5.96 -12.95 16.64
N VAL A 44 4.77 -12.62 16.13
CA VAL A 44 4.08 -11.36 16.46
C VAL A 44 3.75 -11.26 17.94
N ALA A 45 3.18 -12.30 18.55
CA ALA A 45 2.84 -12.31 19.98
C ALA A 45 4.09 -12.10 20.86
N THR A 46 5.18 -12.76 20.48
CA THR A 46 6.48 -12.63 21.17
C THR A 46 7.00 -11.20 21.08
N ARG A 47 7.04 -10.62 19.88
CA ARG A 47 7.52 -9.25 19.66
C ARG A 47 6.64 -8.20 20.33
N ALA A 48 5.32 -8.33 20.23
CA ALA A 48 4.36 -7.42 20.85
C ALA A 48 4.25 -7.60 22.38
N GLN A 49 4.91 -8.63 22.94
CA GLN A 49 4.83 -8.99 24.36
C GLN A 49 3.39 -9.23 24.84
N VAL A 50 2.59 -9.91 24.01
CA VAL A 50 1.21 -10.26 24.32
C VAL A 50 0.99 -11.77 24.24
N ASN A 51 -0.05 -12.26 24.91
CA ASN A 51 -0.46 -13.66 24.76
C ASN A 51 -1.13 -13.88 23.38
N LYS A 52 -0.86 -15.01 22.71
CA LYS A 52 -1.51 -15.40 21.45
C LYS A 52 -3.05 -15.33 21.50
N THR A 53 -3.65 -15.68 22.64
CA THR A 53 -5.11 -15.58 22.84
C THR A 53 -5.63 -14.14 22.70
N THR A 54 -4.81 -13.14 23.01
CA THR A 54 -5.16 -11.73 22.78
C THR A 54 -5.24 -11.40 21.29
N ILE A 55 -4.36 -12.01 20.48
CA ILE A 55 -4.36 -11.85 19.02
C ILE A 55 -5.55 -12.61 18.43
N TYR A 56 -5.68 -13.91 18.72
CA TYR A 56 -6.77 -14.74 18.18
C TYR A 56 -8.16 -14.20 18.54
N ARG A 57 -8.36 -13.65 19.74
CA ARG A 57 -9.66 -13.07 20.13
C ARG A 57 -10.06 -11.86 19.27
N ARG A 58 -9.08 -11.12 18.72
CA ARG A 58 -9.35 -9.86 18.01
C ARG A 58 -9.30 -10.01 16.49
N TRP A 59 -8.37 -10.80 15.97
CA TRP A 59 -8.19 -10.97 14.53
C TRP A 59 -8.59 -12.35 14.02
N SER A 60 -8.69 -13.38 14.87
CA SER A 60 -9.03 -14.76 14.51
C SER A 60 -8.02 -15.49 13.61
N THR A 61 -7.43 -14.83 12.62
CA THR A 61 -6.44 -15.37 11.67
C THR A 61 -5.27 -14.42 11.48
N LEU A 62 -4.15 -14.93 10.96
CA LEU A 62 -2.99 -14.11 10.57
C LEU A 62 -3.36 -13.14 9.44
N ASP A 63 -4.14 -13.60 8.48
CA ASP A 63 -4.63 -12.79 7.35
C ASP A 63 -5.37 -11.56 7.84
N ASN A 64 -6.31 -11.71 8.78
CA ASN A 64 -7.05 -10.60 9.37
C ASN A 64 -6.16 -9.62 10.14
N LEU A 65 -5.12 -10.13 10.80
CA LEU A 65 -4.12 -9.29 11.42
C LEU A 65 -3.38 -8.47 10.36
N LEU A 66 -2.98 -9.09 9.25
CA LEU A 66 -2.30 -8.43 8.12
C LEU A 66 -3.18 -7.42 7.39
N VAL A 67 -4.46 -7.73 7.18
CA VAL A 67 -5.46 -6.79 6.65
C VAL A 67 -5.48 -5.51 7.47
N ASP A 68 -5.58 -5.67 8.79
CA ASP A 68 -5.69 -4.56 9.73
C ASP A 68 -4.39 -3.73 9.81
N ALA A 69 -3.27 -4.43 9.75
CA ALA A 69 -1.93 -3.89 9.66
C ALA A 69 -1.74 -3.03 8.40
N LEU A 70 -1.97 -3.60 7.22
CA LEU A 70 -1.84 -2.90 5.93
C LEU A 70 -2.76 -1.70 5.82
N THR A 71 -3.99 -1.80 6.34
CA THR A 71 -4.94 -0.68 6.36
C THR A 71 -4.48 0.45 7.28
N THR A 72 -3.67 0.14 8.31
CA THR A 72 -3.14 1.13 9.25
C THR A 72 -1.85 1.79 8.73
N TRP A 73 -1.03 1.08 7.96
CA TRP A 73 0.22 1.60 7.37
C TRP A 73 0.14 1.84 5.87
N SER A 74 -1.04 2.08 5.33
CA SER A 74 -1.15 2.69 4.01
C SER A 74 -0.57 4.09 4.10
N ASP A 75 0.76 4.20 4.07
CA ASP A 75 1.47 5.46 4.03
C ASP A 75 1.09 6.15 2.72
N ASP A 76 0.76 7.41 2.88
CA ASP A 76 0.29 8.33 1.87
C ASP A 76 1.26 8.45 0.67
N VAL A 77 0.92 7.87 -0.49
CA VAL A 77 1.56 8.27 -1.77
C VAL A 77 0.96 9.62 -2.18
N PRO A 78 1.71 10.72 -2.21
CA PRO A 78 1.14 12.03 -2.51
C PRO A 78 0.74 12.11 -3.99
N ALA A 79 -0.35 12.84 -4.27
CA ALA A 79 -0.62 13.31 -5.61
C ALA A 79 0.58 14.16 -6.08
N VAL A 80 1.09 13.89 -7.27
CA VAL A 80 2.21 14.64 -7.86
C VAL A 80 1.63 15.65 -8.84
N ASP A 81 2.05 16.91 -8.72
CA ASP A 81 1.70 17.97 -9.67
C ASP A 81 2.93 18.85 -9.94
N THR A 82 3.71 18.42 -10.92
CA THR A 82 4.91 19.11 -11.41
C THR A 82 4.63 19.95 -12.65
N GLY A 83 3.39 19.88 -13.18
CA GLY A 83 2.94 20.64 -14.34
C GLY A 83 3.01 19.91 -15.68
N SER A 84 3.52 18.68 -15.74
CA SER A 84 3.43 17.81 -16.92
C SER A 84 3.29 16.34 -16.51
N ILE A 85 2.53 15.56 -17.27
CA ILE A 85 2.31 14.14 -16.97
C ILE A 85 3.61 13.32 -17.01
N GLU A 86 4.55 13.72 -17.88
CA GLU A 86 5.85 13.06 -17.97
C GLU A 86 6.65 13.25 -16.69
N SER A 87 6.80 14.49 -16.22
CA SER A 87 7.51 14.76 -14.97
C SER A 87 6.77 14.20 -13.76
N ASP A 88 5.43 14.14 -13.80
CA ASP A 88 4.62 13.52 -12.75
C ASP A 88 4.86 12.01 -12.65
N LEU A 89 4.89 11.29 -13.79
CA LEU A 89 5.18 9.85 -13.84
C LEU A 89 6.63 9.56 -13.45
N LEU A 90 7.59 10.37 -13.87
CA LEU A 90 8.99 10.22 -13.44
C LEU A 90 9.13 10.39 -11.92
N ALA A 91 8.48 11.39 -11.34
CA ALA A 91 8.50 11.62 -9.90
C ALA A 91 7.79 10.50 -9.12
N LEU A 92 6.64 10.04 -9.60
CA LEU A 92 5.94 8.87 -9.05
C LEU A 92 6.82 7.62 -9.11
N GLY A 93 7.44 7.36 -10.26
CA GLY A 93 8.37 6.24 -10.45
C GLY A 93 9.56 6.32 -9.52
N GLY A 94 10.15 7.51 -9.32
CA GLY A 94 11.23 7.72 -8.37
C GLY A 94 10.81 7.46 -6.92
N HIS A 95 9.58 7.85 -6.54
CA HIS A 95 9.02 7.52 -5.23
C HIS A 95 8.83 6.02 -5.05
N LEU A 96 8.22 5.34 -6.02
CA LEU A 96 8.06 3.88 -6.02
C LEU A 96 9.41 3.15 -6.00
N GLY A 97 10.39 3.62 -6.79
CA GLY A 97 11.74 3.07 -6.81
C GLY A 97 12.43 3.13 -5.44
N ARG A 98 12.27 4.23 -4.68
CA ARG A 98 12.79 4.31 -3.30
C ARG A 98 12.16 3.25 -2.39
N ILE A 99 10.84 3.06 -2.49
CA ILE A 99 10.10 2.06 -1.71
C ILE A 99 10.53 0.64 -2.12
N PHE A 100 10.64 0.36 -3.42
CA PHE A 100 10.89 -0.97 -3.94
C PHE A 100 12.35 -1.40 -3.79
N ASN A 101 13.30 -0.47 -3.84
CA ASN A 101 14.71 -0.81 -3.77
C ASN A 101 15.20 -0.98 -2.33
N TYR A 102 14.62 -0.27 -1.36
CA TYR A 102 15.20 -0.15 -0.03
C TYR A 102 14.16 -0.19 1.10
N GLY A 103 14.62 -0.71 2.24
CA GLY A 103 13.92 -0.59 3.51
C GLY A 103 12.62 -1.41 3.63
N PRO A 104 11.83 -1.12 4.68
CA PRO A 104 10.60 -1.83 5.01
C PRO A 104 9.59 -1.91 3.86
N GLY A 105 9.50 -0.85 3.07
CA GLY A 105 8.55 -0.72 1.97
C GLY A 105 8.68 -1.79 0.89
N ARG A 106 9.89 -2.36 0.69
CA ARG A 106 10.12 -3.41 -0.30
C ARG A 106 9.34 -4.69 0.02
N GLN A 107 9.42 -5.14 1.27
CA GLN A 107 8.75 -6.38 1.70
C GLN A 107 7.23 -6.22 1.70
N VAL A 108 6.76 -5.04 2.12
CA VAL A 108 5.34 -4.68 2.09
C VAL A 108 4.83 -4.65 0.65
N ALA A 109 5.54 -3.98 -0.26
CA ALA A 109 5.18 -3.91 -1.67
C ALA A 109 5.16 -5.30 -2.31
N ALA A 110 6.18 -6.13 -2.07
CA ALA A 110 6.23 -7.50 -2.56
C ALA A 110 5.04 -8.30 -2.05
N PHE A 111 4.76 -8.24 -0.74
CA PHE A 111 3.62 -8.91 -0.13
C PHE A 111 2.30 -8.49 -0.78
N VAL A 112 1.99 -7.19 -0.81
CA VAL A 112 0.71 -6.68 -1.36
C VAL A 112 0.56 -7.04 -2.83
N LEU A 113 1.62 -6.93 -3.65
CA LEU A 113 1.59 -7.33 -5.06
C LEU A 113 1.31 -8.83 -5.25
N THR A 114 1.80 -9.67 -4.34
CA THR A 114 1.58 -11.12 -4.38
C THR A 114 0.31 -11.57 -3.65
N ALA A 115 -0.29 -10.74 -2.81
CA ALA A 115 -1.47 -11.09 -2.02
C ALA A 115 -2.72 -11.38 -2.88
N GLY A 116 -2.73 -10.99 -4.16
CA GLY A 116 -3.75 -11.41 -5.12
C GLY A 116 -3.69 -12.90 -5.49
N LEU A 117 -2.54 -13.55 -5.28
CA LEU A 117 -2.36 -15.00 -5.40
C LEU A 117 -2.96 -15.75 -4.20
N GLU A 118 -3.13 -15.05 -3.08
CA GLU A 118 -3.81 -15.56 -1.90
C GLU A 118 -5.34 -15.51 -2.07
N GLY A 119 -6.05 -16.31 -1.28
CA GLY A 119 -7.52 -16.35 -1.25
C GLY A 119 -8.12 -15.48 -0.14
N GLY A 120 -9.42 -15.22 -0.23
CA GLY A 120 -10.20 -14.69 0.89
C GLY A 120 -9.90 -13.23 1.27
N GLU A 121 -9.88 -12.96 2.57
CA GLU A 121 -9.82 -11.60 3.15
C GLU A 121 -8.52 -10.86 2.82
N LEU A 122 -7.41 -11.59 2.65
CA LEU A 122 -6.12 -10.99 2.35
C LEU A 122 -6.06 -10.38 0.95
N ARG A 123 -6.61 -11.07 -0.05
CA ARG A 123 -6.73 -10.53 -1.42
C ARG A 123 -7.58 -9.27 -1.44
N GLU A 124 -8.68 -9.25 -0.71
CA GLU A 124 -9.56 -8.09 -0.63
C GLU A 124 -8.88 -6.90 0.08
N ALA A 125 -8.10 -7.15 1.12
CA ALA A 125 -7.32 -6.11 1.78
C ALA A 125 -6.21 -5.53 0.91
N ALA A 126 -5.48 -6.38 0.19
CA ALA A 126 -4.49 -5.93 -0.78
C ALA A 126 -5.12 -5.10 -1.90
N ARG A 127 -6.30 -5.52 -2.39
CA ARG A 127 -7.09 -4.74 -3.35
C ARG A 127 -7.46 -3.37 -2.78
N ARG A 128 -8.01 -3.30 -1.56
CA ARG A 128 -8.33 -2.02 -0.91
C ARG A 128 -7.11 -1.13 -0.69
N TYR A 129 -5.97 -1.71 -0.35
CA TYR A 129 -4.71 -0.99 -0.26
C TYR A 129 -4.36 -0.36 -1.62
N PHE A 130 -4.41 -1.13 -2.72
CA PHE A 130 -4.14 -0.61 -4.06
C PHE A 130 -5.16 0.43 -4.53
N ASP A 131 -6.46 0.21 -4.25
CA ASP A 131 -7.53 1.16 -4.55
C ASP A 131 -7.22 2.49 -3.85
N HIS A 132 -6.86 2.46 -2.57
CA HIS A 132 -6.48 3.64 -1.80
C HIS A 132 -5.24 4.35 -2.37
N GLN A 133 -4.17 3.61 -2.70
CA GLN A 133 -2.99 4.22 -3.34
C GLN A 133 -3.33 4.82 -4.72
N THR A 134 -4.28 4.22 -5.43
CA THR A 134 -4.70 4.68 -6.76
C THR A 134 -5.53 5.94 -6.69
N GLU A 135 -6.52 6.03 -5.79
CA GLU A 135 -7.32 7.23 -5.54
C GLU A 135 -6.47 8.48 -5.33
N ARG A 136 -5.30 8.34 -4.69
CA ARG A 136 -4.39 9.46 -4.44
C ARG A 136 -3.59 9.92 -5.65
N VAL A 137 -3.38 9.03 -6.61
CA VAL A 137 -2.61 9.31 -7.83
C VAL A 137 -3.52 9.66 -9.00
N LEU A 138 -4.79 9.25 -8.98
CA LEU A 138 -5.79 9.59 -10.00
C LEU A 138 -5.82 11.08 -10.36
N PRO A 139 -5.79 12.03 -9.40
CA PRO A 139 -5.78 13.46 -9.71
C PRO A 139 -4.62 13.91 -10.60
N THR A 140 -3.48 13.21 -10.57
CA THR A 140 -2.34 13.48 -11.46
C THR A 140 -2.73 13.28 -12.92
N VAL A 141 -3.42 12.18 -13.22
CA VAL A 141 -3.85 11.86 -14.59
C VAL A 141 -5.00 12.76 -15.04
N GLU A 142 -5.96 13.01 -14.16
CA GLU A 142 -7.09 13.91 -14.42
C GLU A 142 -6.62 15.32 -14.78
N ARG A 143 -5.62 15.85 -14.07
CA ARG A 143 -5.02 17.15 -14.40
C ARG A 143 -4.33 17.13 -15.77
N ALA A 144 -3.64 16.05 -16.12
CA ALA A 144 -3.00 15.92 -17.43
C ALA A 144 -4.01 15.88 -18.58
N ILE A 145 -5.15 15.21 -18.38
CA ILE A 145 -6.29 15.24 -19.30
C ILE A 145 -6.82 16.67 -19.44
N ALA A 146 -7.06 17.36 -18.32
CA ALA A 146 -7.54 18.74 -18.31
C ALA A 146 -6.58 19.72 -19.01
N ARG A 147 -5.27 19.45 -18.98
CA ARG A 147 -4.23 20.20 -19.71
C ARG A 147 -4.10 19.81 -21.19
N GLY A 148 -4.76 18.74 -21.62
CA GLY A 148 -4.69 18.23 -23.00
C GLY A 148 -3.38 17.52 -23.34
N GLU A 149 -2.63 17.03 -22.34
CA GLU A 149 -1.36 16.31 -22.55
C GLU A 149 -1.55 14.85 -23.03
N ILE A 150 -2.73 14.31 -22.74
CA ILE A 150 -3.21 12.97 -23.11
C ILE A 150 -4.68 13.05 -23.54
N PRO A 151 -5.20 12.07 -24.30
CA PRO A 151 -6.58 12.11 -24.80
C PRO A 151 -7.64 12.22 -23.71
N ALA A 152 -8.77 12.86 -24.04
CA ALA A 152 -9.86 13.11 -23.09
C ALA A 152 -10.63 11.85 -22.66
N ASP A 153 -10.55 10.79 -23.48
CA ASP A 153 -11.13 9.48 -23.26
C ASP A 153 -10.13 8.47 -22.65
N CYS A 154 -8.91 8.92 -22.30
CA CYS A 154 -7.92 8.08 -21.64
C CYS A 154 -8.45 7.58 -20.30
N ASP A 155 -8.42 6.27 -20.07
CA ASP A 155 -8.69 5.64 -18.77
C ASP A 155 -7.51 5.89 -17.82
N PRO A 156 -7.71 6.62 -16.71
CA PRO A 156 -6.66 6.85 -15.73
C PRO A 156 -6.11 5.58 -15.10
N LEU A 157 -6.95 4.55 -14.93
CA LEU A 157 -6.53 3.28 -14.34
C LEU A 157 -5.62 2.51 -15.30
N ALA A 158 -6.04 2.35 -16.57
CA ALA A 158 -5.21 1.71 -17.59
C ALA A 158 -3.85 2.40 -17.76
N LEU A 159 -3.79 3.73 -17.67
CA LEU A 159 -2.53 4.49 -17.71
C LEU A 159 -1.62 4.14 -16.52
N LEU A 160 -2.16 4.17 -15.30
CA LEU A 160 -1.38 3.87 -14.10
C LEU A 160 -0.94 2.41 -14.03
N ASP A 161 -1.79 1.47 -14.47
CA ASP A 161 -1.45 0.04 -14.52
C ASP A 161 -0.35 -0.23 -15.54
N THR A 162 -0.45 0.36 -16.73
CA THR A 162 0.58 0.27 -17.78
C THR A 162 1.93 0.79 -17.28
N PHE A 163 1.92 1.90 -16.54
CA PHE A 163 3.12 2.49 -15.96
C PHE A 163 3.74 1.64 -14.85
N ARG A 164 2.91 1.10 -13.94
CA ARG A 164 3.37 0.38 -12.74
C ARG A 164 3.78 -1.06 -13.03
N ALA A 165 3.15 -1.72 -14.01
CA ALA A 165 3.41 -3.11 -14.36
C ALA A 165 4.91 -3.47 -14.53
N PRO A 166 5.72 -2.73 -15.32
CA PRO A 166 7.15 -3.05 -15.45
C PRO A 166 7.93 -2.88 -14.15
N LEU A 167 7.51 -1.96 -13.26
CA LEU A 167 8.15 -1.75 -11.96
C LEU A 167 7.82 -2.89 -10.99
N ALA A 168 6.57 -3.35 -10.99
CA ALA A 168 6.11 -4.49 -10.20
C ALA A 168 6.79 -5.79 -10.67
N TYR A 169 6.88 -6.01 -11.98
CA TYR A 169 7.60 -7.16 -12.55
C TYR A 169 9.08 -7.15 -12.14
N ARG A 170 9.73 -5.99 -12.20
CA ARG A 170 11.12 -5.82 -11.78
C ARG A 170 11.31 -6.20 -10.31
N LEU A 171 10.44 -5.73 -9.43
CA LEU A 171 10.48 -6.02 -8.00
C LEU A 171 10.24 -7.51 -7.69
N VAL A 172 9.13 -8.07 -8.17
CA VAL A 172 8.61 -9.36 -7.72
C VAL A 172 9.21 -10.53 -8.50
N THR A 173 9.42 -10.36 -9.81
CA THR A 173 9.86 -11.45 -10.68
C THR A 173 11.36 -11.41 -10.93
N ALA A 174 11.90 -10.26 -11.35
CA ALA A 174 13.32 -10.15 -11.69
C ALA A 174 14.21 -9.99 -10.44
N GLY A 175 13.67 -9.40 -9.36
CA GLY A 175 14.40 -9.15 -8.11
C GLY A 175 15.47 -8.05 -8.21
N GLU A 176 15.60 -7.39 -9.36
CA GLU A 176 16.58 -6.34 -9.60
C GLU A 176 16.03 -4.96 -9.19
N PRO A 177 16.90 -3.94 -9.07
CA PRO A 177 16.45 -2.59 -8.74
C PRO A 177 15.51 -1.99 -9.79
N VAL A 178 14.56 -1.19 -9.31
CA VAL A 178 13.83 -0.21 -10.12
C VAL A 178 14.69 1.04 -10.24
N ASP A 179 15.43 1.15 -11.33
CA ASP A 179 16.33 2.26 -11.62
C ASP A 179 15.66 3.37 -12.45
N ALA A 180 16.37 4.49 -12.60
CA ALA A 180 15.90 5.66 -13.35
C ALA A 180 15.64 5.31 -14.83
N ASP A 181 16.43 4.42 -15.41
CA ASP A 181 16.28 4.02 -16.81
C ASP A 181 14.99 3.22 -17.03
N LEU A 182 14.64 2.32 -16.12
CA LEU A 182 13.37 1.61 -16.14
C LEU A 182 12.20 2.57 -15.98
N ILE A 183 12.29 3.51 -15.04
CA ILE A 183 11.24 4.52 -14.81
C ILE A 183 11.03 5.38 -16.06
N ALA A 184 12.10 5.84 -16.70
CA ALA A 184 12.02 6.64 -17.93
C ALA A 184 11.41 5.83 -19.09
N ARG A 185 11.83 4.57 -19.27
CA ARG A 185 11.24 3.68 -20.29
C ARG A 185 9.76 3.43 -20.04
N ALA A 186 9.37 3.11 -18.81
CA ALA A 186 7.97 2.88 -18.44
C ALA A 186 7.11 4.13 -18.70
N THR A 187 7.63 5.31 -18.36
CA THR A 187 7.00 6.60 -18.66
C THR A 187 6.80 6.78 -20.16
N GLY A 188 7.85 6.62 -20.96
CA GLY A 188 7.79 6.79 -22.41
C GLY A 188 6.82 5.84 -23.09
N ILE A 189 6.83 4.55 -22.71
CA ILE A 189 5.92 3.53 -23.24
C ILE A 189 4.47 3.88 -22.89
N THR A 190 4.21 4.22 -21.63
CA THR A 190 2.87 4.56 -21.15
C THR A 190 2.31 5.77 -21.89
N LEU A 191 3.10 6.85 -22.02
CA LEU A 191 2.64 8.06 -22.69
C LEU A 191 2.48 7.88 -24.20
N ALA A 192 3.34 7.07 -24.83
CA ALA A 192 3.16 6.70 -26.23
C ALA A 192 1.85 5.93 -26.44
N ALA A 193 1.55 4.96 -25.58
CA ALA A 193 0.31 4.19 -25.64
C ALA A 193 -0.94 5.06 -25.37
N ALA A 194 -0.89 5.92 -24.35
CA ALA A 194 -1.97 6.85 -24.03
C ALA A 194 -2.26 7.79 -25.21
N ARG A 195 -1.23 8.43 -25.79
CA ARG A 195 -1.38 9.35 -26.93
C ARG A 195 -1.84 8.66 -28.21
N ALA A 196 -1.57 7.36 -28.35
CA ALA A 196 -2.08 6.53 -29.44
C ALA A 196 -3.53 6.04 -29.22
N GLY A 197 -4.16 6.38 -28.09
CA GLY A 197 -5.52 5.95 -27.76
C GLY A 197 -5.64 4.47 -27.37
N LEU A 198 -4.53 3.82 -27.01
CA LEU A 198 -4.52 2.40 -26.63
C LEU A 198 -4.98 2.18 -25.19
N LEU A 199 -5.10 3.26 -24.42
CA LEU A 199 -5.50 3.26 -23.02
C LEU A 199 -6.83 4.00 -22.83
N SER A 200 -7.65 4.13 -23.87
CA SER A 200 -8.98 4.75 -23.80
C SER A 200 -10.07 3.73 -23.44
N THR A 201 -11.20 4.21 -22.92
CA THR A 201 -12.39 3.38 -22.61
C THR A 201 -13.39 3.32 -23.76
#